data_AF-K6U2I6-F1
#
_entry.id   AF-K6U2I6-F1
#
_cell.length_a   1.000
_cell.length_b   1.000
_cell.length_c   1.000
_cell.angle_alpha   90.00
_cell.angle_beta   90.00
_cell.angle_gamma   90.00
#
_symmetry.space_group_name_H-M   'P 1'
#
loop_
_entity.id
_entity.type
_entity.pdbx_description
1 polymer ?
#
loop_
_entity_poly.entity_id
_entity_poly.type
_entity_poly.pdbx_seq_one_letter_code
_entity_poly.pdbx_strand_id
1 'polypeptide(L)'
;MGEILKKFGSRRVKQEIAKDDIKPADKAEIMFRVMFTSMFFSVDVSYVLRELNEMEELRKFVGVEDVSDVDSFYRFMSRFSDNQFVKLVNGVLNTQNPSKRRRNATILVDSTDLQVDLNWNRKKRSKKSLEDEEFKWGCSSSKKFYIGYQLTIALEYLK
;
A
#
# COMPACT_ATOMS: atom_id res chain seq x y z
N MET A 1 6.98 -1.94 5.19
CA MET A 1 7.25 -1.68 3.76
C MET A 1 8.24 -2.67 3.13
N GLY A 2 9.46 -2.82 3.65
CA GLY A 2 10.49 -3.69 3.03
C GLY A 2 10.08 -5.16 2.81
N GLU A 3 9.28 -5.74 3.71
CA GLU A 3 8.74 -7.10 3.53
C GLU A 3 7.78 -7.21 2.33
N ILE A 4 6.97 -6.17 2.10
CA ILE A 4 6.03 -6.10 0.96
C ILE A 4 6.81 -6.02 -0.34
N LEU A 5 7.83 -5.15 -0.40
CA LEU A 5 8.69 -5.00 -1.57
C LEU A 5 9.39 -6.31 -1.94
N LYS A 6 9.86 -7.08 -0.95
CA LYS A 6 10.43 -8.42 -1.17
C LYS A 6 9.46 -9.41 -1.82
N LYS A 7 8.14 -9.26 -1.63
CA LYS A 7 7.15 -10.16 -2.25
C LYS A 7 7.08 -10.00 -3.78
N PHE A 8 7.35 -8.80 -4.31
CA PHE A 8 7.33 -8.56 -5.76
C PHE A 8 8.35 -9.42 -6.51
N GLY A 9 9.51 -9.69 -5.89
CA GLY A 9 10.52 -10.58 -6.46
C GLY A 9 10.21 -12.07 -6.39
N SER A 10 9.07 -12.46 -5.80
CA SER A 10 8.73 -13.88 -5.69
C SER A 10 8.28 -14.47 -7.04
N ARG A 11 8.65 -15.74 -7.28
CA ARG A 11 8.24 -16.47 -8.50
C ARG A 11 6.74 -16.42 -8.76
N ARG A 12 5.92 -16.49 -7.70
CA ARG A 12 4.45 -16.42 -7.81
C ARG A 12 3.98 -15.07 -8.35
N VAL A 13 4.55 -13.97 -7.85
CA VAL A 13 4.19 -12.63 -8.34
C VAL A 13 4.60 -12.46 -9.80
N LYS A 14 5.78 -12.93 -10.20
CA LYS A 14 6.19 -12.93 -11.62
C LYS A 14 5.23 -13.70 -12.52
N GLN A 15 4.68 -14.81 -12.02
CA GLN A 15 3.67 -15.58 -12.75
C GLN A 15 2.35 -14.83 -12.90
N GLU A 16 1.87 -14.15 -11.85
CA GLU A 16 0.66 -13.32 -11.95
C GLU A 16 0.84 -12.15 -12.93
N ILE A 17 2.00 -11.48 -12.88
CA ILE A 17 2.36 -10.43 -13.85
C ILE A 17 2.30 -10.98 -15.29
N ALA A 18 2.89 -12.15 -15.53
CA ALA A 18 2.90 -12.75 -16.86
C ALA A 18 1.51 -13.19 -17.35
N LYS A 19 0.61 -13.60 -16.46
CA LYS A 19 -0.77 -14.02 -16.79
C LYS A 19 -1.61 -12.87 -17.34
N ASP A 20 -1.42 -11.66 -16.80
CA ASP A 20 -2.17 -10.47 -17.20
C ASP A 20 -1.55 -9.74 -18.41
N ASP A 21 -0.63 -10.41 -19.11
CA ASP A 21 0.11 -9.94 -20.30
C ASP A 21 0.96 -8.68 -20.07
N ILE A 22 1.33 -8.42 -18.81
CA ILE A 22 2.22 -7.30 -18.46
C ILE A 22 3.66 -7.75 -18.70
N LYS A 23 4.21 -7.33 -19.84
CA LYS A 23 5.56 -7.70 -20.30
C LYS A 23 6.45 -6.47 -20.53
N PRO A 24 7.77 -6.57 -20.25
CA PRO A 24 8.46 -7.70 -19.62
C PRO A 24 8.21 -7.78 -18.10
N ALA A 25 8.15 -9.00 -17.54
CA ALA A 25 7.81 -9.20 -16.13
C ALA A 25 8.86 -8.63 -15.16
N ASP A 26 10.14 -8.70 -15.50
CA ASP A 26 11.20 -8.13 -14.66
C ASP A 26 11.15 -6.59 -14.63
N LYS A 27 10.81 -5.96 -15.76
CA LYS A 27 10.59 -4.51 -15.80
C LYS A 27 9.34 -4.14 -15.01
N ALA A 28 8.26 -4.92 -15.12
CA ALA A 28 7.05 -4.72 -14.34
C ALA A 28 7.29 -4.79 -12.84
N GLU A 29 8.11 -5.74 -12.38
CA GLU A 29 8.49 -5.87 -10.98
C GLU A 29 9.08 -4.56 -10.43
N ILE A 30 10.05 -3.99 -11.15
CA ILE A 30 10.72 -2.73 -10.77
C ILE A 30 9.71 -1.58 -10.74
N MET A 31 8.90 -1.44 -11.79
CA MET A 31 7.91 -0.37 -11.91
C MET A 31 6.87 -0.44 -10.78
N PHE A 32 6.41 -1.64 -10.42
CA PHE A 32 5.48 -1.79 -9.31
C PHE A 32 6.12 -1.46 -7.95
N ARG A 33 7.38 -1.83 -7.70
CA ARG A 33 8.08 -1.43 -6.47
C ARG A 33 8.15 0.09 -6.31
N VAL A 34 8.44 0.82 -7.40
CA VAL A 34 8.45 2.29 -7.42
C VAL A 34 7.06 2.85 -7.16
N MET A 35 6.04 2.37 -7.89
CA MET A 35 4.66 2.81 -7.72
C MET A 35 4.14 2.58 -6.30
N PHE A 36 4.36 1.40 -5.73
CA PHE A 36 3.96 1.09 -4.36
C PHE A 36 4.70 1.95 -3.34
N THR A 37 5.95 2.33 -3.62
CA THR A 37 6.71 3.26 -2.76
C THR A 37 6.07 4.66 -2.78
N SER A 38 5.72 5.16 -3.97
CA SER A 38 4.96 6.41 -4.13
C SER A 38 3.63 6.37 -3.39
N MET A 39 2.84 5.31 -3.56
CA MET A 39 1.56 5.13 -2.86
C MET A 39 1.73 5.05 -1.33
N PHE A 40 2.72 4.30 -0.84
CA PHE A 40 2.96 4.12 0.60
C PHE A 40 3.29 5.45 1.29
N PHE A 41 4.09 6.29 0.65
CA PHE A 41 4.44 7.61 1.19
C PHE A 41 3.49 8.73 0.75
N SER A 42 2.48 8.43 -0.07
CA SER A 42 1.54 9.41 -0.62
C SER A 42 2.25 10.59 -1.33
N VAL A 43 3.30 10.28 -2.09
CA VAL A 43 4.10 11.24 -2.87
C VAL A 43 4.03 10.93 -4.36
N ASP A 44 4.36 11.91 -5.19
CA ASP A 44 4.38 11.73 -6.65
C ASP A 44 5.45 10.71 -7.09
N VAL A 45 5.17 9.95 -8.15
CA VAL A 45 6.13 8.96 -8.67
C VAL A 45 7.40 9.64 -9.20
N SER A 46 7.30 10.82 -9.80
CA SER A 46 8.48 11.57 -10.27
C SER A 46 9.40 11.96 -9.12
N TYR A 47 8.83 12.28 -7.95
CA TYR A 47 9.60 12.52 -6.74
C TYR A 47 10.35 11.25 -6.34
N VAL A 48 9.67 10.10 -6.24
CA VAL A 48 10.32 8.82 -5.88
C VAL A 48 11.43 8.45 -6.85
N LEU A 49 11.21 8.61 -8.16
CA LEU A 49 12.23 8.33 -9.17
C LEU A 49 13.45 9.24 -9.04
N ARG A 50 13.26 10.53 -8.71
CA ARG A 50 14.37 11.44 -8.41
C ARG A 50 15.14 11.00 -7.18
N GLU A 51 14.46 10.74 -6.07
CA GLU A 51 15.11 10.30 -4.83
C GLU A 51 15.86 8.98 -5.01
N LEU A 52 15.32 8.04 -5.80
CA LEU A 52 16.01 6.80 -6.14
C LEU A 52 17.27 7.03 -6.97
N ASN A 53 17.29 8.03 -7.85
CA ASN A 53 18.51 8.37 -8.59
C ASN A 53 19.58 8.99 -7.68
N GLU A 54 19.18 9.79 -6.70
CA GLU A 54 20.09 10.52 -5.81
C GLU A 54 20.60 9.65 -4.64
N MET A 55 19.79 8.69 -4.15
CA MET A 55 20.08 7.94 -2.92
C MET A 55 20.28 6.44 -3.19
N GLU A 56 21.55 5.99 -3.16
CA GLU A 56 21.89 4.57 -3.32
C GLU A 56 21.30 3.68 -2.22
N GLU A 57 21.22 4.17 -0.98
CA GLU A 57 20.60 3.42 0.13
C GLU A 57 19.11 3.16 -0.12
N LEU A 58 18.40 4.14 -0.70
CA LEU A 58 17.00 3.98 -1.06
C LEU A 58 16.82 2.96 -2.18
N ARG A 59 17.72 2.97 -3.18
CA ARG A 59 17.76 1.94 -4.23
C ARG A 59 17.93 0.54 -3.66
N LYS A 60 18.87 0.36 -2.73
CA LYS A 60 19.09 -0.91 -2.03
C LYS A 60 17.88 -1.34 -1.21
N PHE A 61 17.24 -0.39 -0.52
CA PHE A 61 16.05 -0.67 0.28
C PHE A 61 14.86 -1.11 -0.59
N VAL A 62 14.61 -0.41 -1.69
CA VAL A 62 13.51 -0.74 -2.61
C VAL A 62 13.83 -2.01 -3.43
N GLY A 63 15.12 -2.29 -3.63
CA GLY A 63 15.61 -3.42 -4.42
C GLY A 63 15.55 -3.13 -5.91
N VAL A 64 15.99 -1.93 -6.32
CA VAL A 64 16.04 -1.48 -7.71
C VAL A 64 17.46 -1.04 -8.03
N GLU A 65 18.10 -1.72 -8.98
CA GLU A 65 19.46 -1.37 -9.43
C GLU A 65 19.41 -0.27 -10.50
N ASP A 66 18.55 -0.45 -11.50
CA ASP A 66 18.36 0.48 -12.61
C ASP A 66 17.04 1.25 -12.46
N VAL A 67 17.15 2.57 -12.31
CA VAL A 67 16.02 3.47 -12.11
C VAL A 67 15.60 4.00 -13.47
N SER A 68 14.38 3.70 -13.89
CA SER A 68 13.83 4.24 -15.13
C SER A 68 13.60 5.75 -15.01
N ASP A 69 13.77 6.47 -16.12
CA ASP A 69 13.33 7.86 -16.21
C ASP A 69 11.80 7.96 -16.11
N VAL A 70 11.33 9.17 -15.79
CA VAL A 70 9.90 9.45 -15.55
C VAL A 70 9.05 9.13 -16.79
N ASP A 71 9.53 9.42 -17.99
CA ASP A 71 8.78 9.17 -19.23
C ASP A 71 8.69 7.67 -19.53
N SER A 72 9.78 6.92 -19.34
CA SER A 72 9.81 5.46 -19.47
C SER A 72 8.90 4.78 -18.44
N PHE A 73 8.83 5.31 -17.22
CA PHE A 73 7.88 4.84 -16.20
C PHE A 73 6.44 5.01 -16.67
N TYR A 74 6.01 6.22 -17.02
CA TYR A 74 4.63 6.46 -17.44
C TYR A 74 4.28 5.72 -18.73
N ARG A 75 5.21 5.65 -19.69
CA ARG A 75 5.04 4.87 -20.92
C ARG A 75 4.90 3.37 -20.65
N PHE A 76 5.55 2.85 -19.60
CA PHE A 76 5.36 1.46 -19.20
C PHE A 76 3.99 1.26 -18.54
N MET A 77 3.64 2.13 -17.59
CA MET A 77 2.38 2.06 -16.86
C MET A 77 1.16 2.20 -17.78
N SER A 78 1.26 3.01 -18.84
CA SER A 78 0.17 3.20 -19.80
C SER A 78 -0.14 1.96 -20.66
N ARG A 79 0.67 0.89 -20.58
CA ARG A 79 0.49 -0.33 -21.38
C ARG A 79 -0.56 -1.28 -20.83
N PHE A 80 -0.98 -1.10 -19.58
CA PHE A 80 -1.98 -1.96 -18.97
C PHE A 80 -3.12 -1.12 -18.38
N SER A 81 -4.33 -1.67 -18.47
CA SER A 81 -5.55 -1.04 -17.98
C SER A 81 -5.71 -1.20 -16.46
N ASP A 82 -6.55 -0.35 -15.87
CA ASP A 82 -6.95 -0.46 -14.47
C ASP A 82 -7.48 -1.86 -14.12
N ASN A 83 -8.23 -2.48 -15.03
CA ASN A 83 -8.74 -3.84 -14.86
C ASN A 83 -7.63 -4.89 -14.78
N GLN A 84 -6.56 -4.76 -15.59
CA GLN A 84 -5.39 -5.63 -15.49
C GLN A 84 -4.65 -5.40 -14.19
N PHE A 85 -4.53 -4.14 -13.75
CA PHE A 85 -3.91 -3.81 -12.47
C PHE A 85 -4.66 -4.43 -11.28
N VAL A 86 -5.99 -4.29 -11.25
CA VAL A 86 -6.84 -4.89 -10.20
C VAL A 86 -6.73 -6.42 -10.19
N LYS A 87 -6.73 -7.06 -11.37
CA LYS A 87 -6.53 -8.52 -11.49
C LYS A 87 -5.18 -8.95 -10.95
N LEU A 88 -4.12 -8.23 -11.30
CA LEU A 88 -2.77 -8.49 -10.82
C LEU A 88 -2.71 -8.42 -9.29
N VAL A 89 -3.19 -7.31 -8.71
CA VAL A 89 -3.18 -7.11 -7.26
C VAL A 89 -3.94 -8.23 -6.55
N ASN A 90 -5.14 -8.58 -7.05
CA ASN A 90 -5.92 -9.69 -6.51
C ASN A 90 -5.20 -11.03 -6.65
N GLY A 91 -4.55 -11.29 -7.79
CA GLY A 91 -3.73 -12.48 -8.01
C GLY A 91 -2.60 -12.57 -7.00
N VAL A 92 -1.85 -11.48 -6.81
CA VAL A 92 -0.76 -11.39 -5.84
C VAL A 92 -1.28 -11.62 -4.41
N LEU A 93 -2.36 -10.98 -4.00
CA LEU A 93 -2.94 -11.16 -2.66
C LEU A 93 -3.37 -12.61 -2.42
N ASN A 94 -4.03 -13.22 -3.41
CA ASN A 94 -4.44 -14.63 -3.35
C ASN A 94 -3.24 -15.59 -3.28
N THR A 95 -2.09 -15.24 -3.86
CA THR A 95 -0.87 -16.06 -3.74
C THR A 95 -0.20 -15.99 -2.36
N GLN A 96 -0.32 -14.85 -1.66
CA GLN A 96 0.27 -14.64 -0.33
C GLN A 96 -0.62 -15.19 0.77
N ASN A 97 -1.92 -15.05 0.63
CA ASN A 97 -2.92 -15.64 1.52
C ASN A 97 -3.76 -16.65 0.73
N PRO A 98 -3.23 -17.87 0.48
CA PRO A 98 -4.03 -18.97 -0.01
C PRO A 98 -4.92 -19.47 1.12
N SER A 99 -5.79 -18.61 1.65
CA SER A 99 -6.86 -19.06 2.52
C SER A 99 -7.65 -20.09 1.71
N LYS A 100 -7.80 -21.28 2.31
CA LYS A 100 -8.60 -22.38 1.75
C LYS A 100 -9.85 -21.75 1.14
N ARG A 101 -10.11 -21.93 -0.16
CA ARG A 101 -11.34 -21.51 -0.86
C ARG A 101 -12.56 -21.78 0.02
N ARG A 102 -12.90 -20.85 0.92
CA ARG A 102 -13.98 -21.00 1.88
C ARG A 102 -15.05 -20.03 1.40
N ARG A 103 -15.84 -20.57 0.46
CA ARG A 103 -17.06 -19.98 -0.10
C ARG A 103 -16.83 -18.64 -0.81
N ASN A 104 -17.79 -18.26 -1.64
CA ASN A 104 -17.80 -16.98 -2.35
C ASN A 104 -18.04 -15.86 -1.32
N ALA A 105 -17.00 -15.48 -0.58
CA ALA A 105 -17.08 -14.38 0.36
C ALA A 105 -16.86 -13.06 -0.41
N THR A 106 -17.83 -12.16 -0.33
CA THR A 106 -17.70 -10.79 -0.81
C THR A 106 -17.07 -9.98 0.32
N ILE A 107 -15.86 -9.46 0.13
CA ILE A 107 -15.27 -8.56 1.12
C ILE A 107 -15.74 -7.15 0.80
N LEU A 108 -16.52 -6.56 1.69
CA LEU A 108 -16.89 -5.15 1.65
C LEU A 108 -15.80 -4.37 2.38
N VAL A 109 -15.01 -3.63 1.61
CA VAL A 109 -14.00 -2.71 2.15
C VAL A 109 -14.61 -1.32 2.17
N ASP A 110 -14.90 -0.82 3.36
CA ASP A 110 -15.28 0.58 3.56
C ASP A 110 -14.04 1.36 4.01
N SER A 111 -13.57 2.21 3.10
CA SER A 111 -12.45 3.13 3.33
C SER A 111 -12.93 4.53 3.72
N THR A 112 -14.21 4.71 4.02
CA THR A 112 -14.71 5.98 4.56
C THR A 112 -13.99 6.31 5.85
N ASP A 113 -13.54 7.55 5.97
CA ASP A 113 -12.80 8.04 7.14
C ASP A 113 -13.67 8.02 8.40
N LEU A 114 -13.72 6.87 9.06
CA LEU A 114 -14.32 6.76 10.37
C LEU A 114 -13.27 7.19 11.40
N GLN A 115 -13.49 8.35 12.02
CA GLN A 115 -12.71 8.77 13.17
C GLN A 115 -13.05 7.89 14.36
N VAL A 116 -12.19 6.90 14.62
CA VAL A 116 -12.37 6.01 15.77
C VAL A 116 -11.53 6.51 16.93
N ASP A 117 -12.20 6.67 18.07
CA ASP A 117 -11.59 7.00 19.35
C ASP A 117 -11.03 5.71 19.97
N LEU A 118 -9.71 5.48 19.82
CA LEU A 118 -9.04 4.32 20.41
C LEU A 118 -8.78 4.47 21.91
N ASN A 119 -9.32 5.51 22.57
CA ASN A 119 -9.32 5.60 24.02
C ASN A 119 -10.37 4.63 24.62
N TRP A 120 -10.24 3.34 24.31
CA TRP A 120 -11.09 2.24 24.78
C TRP A 120 -11.20 2.23 26.31
N ASN A 121 -10.11 2.58 26.99
CA ASN A 121 -10.03 2.64 28.44
C ASN A 121 -10.56 3.96 29.05
N ARG A 122 -11.08 4.89 28.23
CA ARG A 122 -11.60 6.22 28.61
C ARG A 122 -10.70 7.01 29.56
N LYS A 123 -9.38 6.78 29.50
CA LYS A 123 -8.44 7.50 30.36
C LYS A 123 -8.34 8.92 29.85
N LYS A 124 -8.59 9.89 30.72
CA LYS A 124 -8.44 11.31 30.37
C LYS A 124 -6.99 11.57 29.99
N ARG A 125 -6.74 11.92 28.73
CA ARG A 125 -5.42 12.34 28.23
C ARG A 125 -5.32 13.86 28.30
N SER A 126 -4.15 14.36 28.70
CA SER A 126 -3.84 15.78 28.66
C SER A 126 -3.24 16.15 27.31
N LYS A 127 -3.36 17.41 26.91
CA LYS A 127 -2.76 17.92 25.66
C LYS A 127 -1.26 17.61 25.60
N LYS A 128 -0.54 17.88 26.70
CA LYS A 128 0.91 17.62 26.81
C LYS A 128 1.27 16.14 26.57
N SER A 129 0.48 15.21 27.10
CA SER A 129 0.71 13.77 26.88
C SER A 129 0.53 13.34 25.42
N LEU A 130 -0.12 14.14 24.59
CA LEU A 130 -0.42 13.82 23.20
C LEU A 130 0.48 14.57 22.21
N GLU A 131 1.13 15.65 22.65
CA GLU A 131 2.13 16.38 21.85
C GLU A 131 3.38 15.52 21.59
N ASP A 132 3.70 14.61 22.52
CA ASP A 132 4.85 13.70 22.43
C ASP A 132 4.52 12.35 21.75
N GLU A 133 3.25 12.07 21.43
CA GLU A 133 2.85 10.81 20.79
C GLU A 133 2.85 10.94 19.26
N GLU A 134 3.25 9.88 18.55
CA GLU A 134 3.34 9.84 17.08
C GLU A 134 1.96 9.88 16.37
N PHE A 135 0.86 9.93 17.13
CA PHE A 135 -0.49 9.78 16.61
C PHE A 135 -1.23 11.11 16.48
N LYS A 136 -2.07 11.23 15.45
CA LYS A 136 -2.98 12.38 15.32
C LYS A 136 -4.05 12.33 16.42
N TRP A 137 -4.28 13.48 17.06
CA TRP A 137 -5.26 13.61 18.14
C TRP A 137 -6.21 14.78 17.90
N GLY A 138 -7.42 14.66 18.45
CA GLY A 138 -8.48 15.66 18.38
C GLY A 138 -8.98 16.06 19.77
N CYS A 139 -9.86 17.06 19.83
CA CYS A 139 -10.52 17.48 21.06
C CYS A 139 -12.03 17.54 20.85
N SER A 140 -12.79 16.99 21.79
CA SER A 140 -14.25 17.04 21.80
C SER A 140 -14.76 17.49 23.17
N SER A 141 -15.87 18.22 23.21
CA SER A 141 -16.50 18.69 24.45
C SER A 141 -16.92 17.55 25.38
N SER A 142 -17.31 16.39 24.82
CA SER A 142 -17.74 15.21 25.59
C SER A 142 -16.58 14.30 25.99
N LYS A 143 -15.53 14.22 25.17
CA LYS A 143 -14.42 13.26 25.33
C LYS A 143 -13.09 13.88 25.76
N LYS A 144 -13.00 15.21 25.81
CA LYS A 144 -11.75 15.98 25.93
C LYS A 144 -10.78 15.57 24.81
N PHE A 145 -9.47 15.53 25.07
CA PHE A 145 -8.50 15.13 24.07
C PHE A 145 -8.51 13.61 23.85
N TYR A 146 -8.60 13.19 22.59
CA TYR A 146 -8.66 11.78 22.17
C TYR A 146 -7.76 11.52 20.98
N ILE A 147 -7.31 10.28 20.83
CA ILE A 147 -6.51 9.84 19.67
C ILE A 147 -7.48 9.37 18.60
N GLY A 148 -7.41 9.97 17.41
CA GLY A 148 -8.28 9.66 16.29
C GLY A 148 -7.49 8.91 15.23
N TYR A 149 -8.02 7.78 14.75
CA TYR A 149 -7.48 7.08 13.58
C TYR A 149 -8.52 7.03 12.48
N GLN A 150 -8.03 6.96 11.25
CA GLN A 150 -8.79 6.54 10.10
C GLN A 150 -8.92 5.02 10.15
N LEU A 151 -10.14 4.51 10.35
CA LEU A 151 -10.41 3.08 10.34
C LEU A 151 -10.93 2.68 8.96
N THR A 152 -10.19 1.82 8.26
CA THR A 152 -10.70 1.05 7.13
C THR A 152 -11.26 -0.27 7.65
N ILE A 153 -12.54 -0.54 7.37
CA ILE A 153 -13.21 -1.78 7.78
C ILE A 153 -13.30 -2.71 6.58
N ALA A 154 -12.79 -3.93 6.73
CA ALA A 154 -13.02 -5.02 5.78
C ALA A 154 -13.97 -6.05 6.40
N LEU A 155 -15.20 -6.12 5.89
CA LEU A 155 -16.21 -7.09 6.33
C LEU A 155 -16.30 -8.25 5.35
N GLU A 156 -16.22 -9.47 5.86
CA GLU A 156 -16.50 -10.67 5.09
C GLU A 156 -18.02 -10.89 5.03
N TYR A 157 -18.62 -10.69 3.86
CA TYR A 157 -20.02 -11.02 3.60
C TYR A 157 -20.10 -12.37 2.88
N LEU A 158 -20.57 -13.39 3.59
CA LEU A 158 -20.82 -14.72 3.02
C LEU A 158 -22.15 -14.68 2.25
N LYS A 159 -22.10 -14.97 0.95
CA LYS A 159 -23.31 -15.23 0.14
C LYS A 159 -23.95 -16.56 0.51
#